data_AF-A0A9X3C5A3-F1
#
_entry.id   AF-A0A9X3C5A3-F1
#
_cell.length_a   1.000
_cell.length_b   1.000
_cell.length_c   1.000
_cell.angle_alpha   90.00
_cell.angle_beta   90.00
_cell.angle_gamma   90.00
#
_symmetry.space_group_name_H-M   'P 1'
#
loop_
_entity.id
_entity.type
_entity.pdbx_description
1 polymer ?
#
loop_
_entity_poly.entity_id
_entity_poly.type
_entity_poly.pdbx_seq_one_letter_code
_entity_poly.pdbx_strand_id
1 'polypeptide(L)'
;PSGNEIHLDENNKNMNFTSPETVTFNCKNFIINASEGITYNAGTDIIQKAAHDIDINAGGNINEAADNKSENIEKTITRSSHESTHYAEKVTILSTDENMLLESSQKTVEINSAEQSNFF
;
A
#
# COMPACT_ATOMS: atom_id res chain seq x y z
N PRO A 1 -8.16 18.55 35.98
CA PRO A 1 -7.88 17.42 35.06
C PRO A 1 -8.96 17.31 33.99
N SER A 2 -8.67 17.72 32.76
CA SER A 2 -9.24 17.13 31.53
C SER A 2 -8.66 17.88 30.32
N GLY A 3 -7.80 17.21 29.54
CA GLY A 3 -7.29 17.70 28.25
C GLY A 3 -8.13 17.24 27.06
N ASN A 4 -9.27 16.60 27.31
CA ASN A 4 -10.18 16.15 26.27
C ASN A 4 -11.07 17.33 25.87
N GLU A 5 -11.12 17.64 24.59
CA GLU A 5 -11.88 18.78 24.07
C GLU A 5 -12.60 18.39 22.79
N ILE A 6 -13.86 18.82 22.68
CA ILE A 6 -14.58 18.89 21.40
C ILE A 6 -14.85 20.37 21.16
N HIS A 7 -14.32 20.90 20.06
CA HIS A 7 -14.50 22.29 19.67
C HIS A 7 -15.30 22.35 18.38
N LEU A 8 -16.41 23.09 18.40
CA LEU A 8 -17.25 23.38 17.23
C LEU A 8 -17.18 24.87 16.94
N ASP A 9 -16.54 25.25 15.84
CA ASP A 9 -16.33 26.64 15.45
C ASP A 9 -17.14 26.95 14.20
N GLU A 10 -18.30 27.58 14.36
CA GLU A 10 -19.17 27.97 13.24
C GLU A 10 -18.59 29.13 12.41
N ASN A 11 -17.77 29.99 13.03
CA ASN A 11 -17.20 31.16 12.34
C ASN A 11 -16.18 30.70 11.30
N ASN A 12 -15.31 29.76 11.67
CA ASN A 12 -14.31 29.18 10.76
C ASN A 12 -14.77 27.86 10.13
N LYS A 13 -15.97 27.36 10.48
CA LYS A 13 -16.59 26.13 9.98
C LYS A 13 -15.72 24.88 10.18
N ASN A 14 -15.12 24.77 11.36
CA ASN A 14 -14.28 23.63 11.74
C ASN A 14 -14.84 22.88 12.96
N MET A 15 -14.44 21.61 13.07
CA MET A 15 -14.67 20.77 14.23
C MET A 15 -13.34 20.12 14.60
N ASN A 16 -12.96 20.20 15.88
CA ASN A 16 -11.76 19.56 16.41
C ASN A 16 -12.12 18.62 17.55
N PHE A 17 -11.47 17.47 17.58
CA PHE A 17 -11.60 16.47 18.64
C PHE A 17 -10.21 16.09 19.15
N THR A 18 -9.93 16.36 20.42
CA THR A 18 -8.60 16.16 21.02
C THR A 18 -8.70 15.29 22.26
N SER A 19 -7.79 14.34 22.39
CA SER A 19 -7.54 13.54 23.61
C SER A 19 -6.04 13.37 23.75
N PRO A 20 -5.44 13.61 24.94
CA PRO A 20 -4.01 13.43 25.18
C PRO A 20 -3.60 11.95 25.27
N GLU A 21 -4.58 11.04 25.38
CA GLU A 21 -4.32 9.60 25.39
C GLU A 21 -5.08 8.92 24.25
N THR A 22 -6.20 8.25 24.52
CA THR A 22 -6.87 7.38 23.55
C THR A 22 -8.14 8.01 22.99
N VAL A 23 -8.37 7.81 21.70
CA VAL A 23 -9.65 8.00 21.01
C VAL A 23 -10.05 6.69 20.37
N THR A 24 -11.30 6.25 20.55
CA THR A 24 -11.80 4.98 19.99
C THR A 24 -13.17 5.18 19.36
N PHE A 25 -13.33 4.71 18.11
CA PHE A 25 -14.60 4.72 17.39
C PHE A 25 -15.11 3.28 17.21
N ASN A 26 -16.11 2.89 18.00
CA ASN A 26 -16.78 1.59 17.88
C ASN A 26 -18.08 1.78 17.09
N CYS A 27 -18.13 1.30 15.85
CA CYS A 27 -19.30 1.49 15.00
C CYS A 27 -19.46 0.33 13.99
N LYS A 28 -20.68 0.19 13.45
CA LYS A 28 -20.96 -0.79 12.39
C LYS A 28 -20.36 -0.38 11.05
N ASN A 29 -20.48 0.90 10.71
CA ASN A 29 -19.93 1.50 9.50
C ASN A 29 -19.25 2.82 9.88
N PHE A 30 -18.04 3.06 9.37
CA PHE A 30 -17.34 4.33 9.47
C PHE A 30 -17.06 4.84 8.06
N ILE A 31 -17.59 6.01 7.72
CA ILE A 31 -17.50 6.58 6.38
C ILE A 31 -16.90 7.98 6.50
N ILE A 32 -15.80 8.23 5.79
CA ILE A 32 -15.14 9.54 5.73
C ILE A 32 -15.20 10.00 4.27
N ASN A 33 -15.87 11.12 4.01
CA ASN A 33 -15.90 11.76 2.70
C ASN A 33 -15.29 13.15 2.83
N ALA A 34 -14.23 13.43 2.08
CA ALA A 34 -13.61 14.75 1.97
C ALA A 34 -13.48 15.14 0.50
N SER A 35 -13.77 16.39 0.17
CA SER A 35 -13.69 16.89 -1.21
C SER A 35 -12.27 17.22 -1.67
N GLU A 36 -11.35 17.44 -0.73
CA GLU A 36 -9.98 17.86 -1.02
C GLU A 36 -8.95 16.80 -0.63
N GLY A 37 -8.99 16.31 0.61
CA GLY A 37 -8.04 15.29 1.05
C GLY A 37 -8.30 14.76 2.47
N ILE A 38 -7.61 13.68 2.79
CA ILE A 38 -7.57 13.06 4.11
C ILE A 38 -6.09 12.76 4.42
N THR A 39 -5.63 13.13 5.61
CA THR A 39 -4.24 12.92 6.04
C THR A 39 -4.21 12.11 7.34
N TYR A 40 -3.38 11.08 7.37
CA TYR A 40 -3.10 10.27 8.56
C TYR A 40 -1.63 10.43 8.95
N ASN A 41 -1.37 10.89 10.17
CA ASN A 41 -0.01 10.99 10.72
C ASN A 41 0.03 10.23 12.05
N ALA A 42 0.93 9.26 12.16
CA ALA A 42 1.19 8.52 13.39
C ALA A 42 2.67 8.65 13.77
N GLY A 43 2.96 8.76 15.08
CA GLY A 43 4.34 8.87 15.57
C GLY A 43 5.10 7.54 15.57
N THR A 44 4.41 6.41 15.40
CA THR A 44 5.02 5.07 15.44
C THR A 44 4.43 4.19 14.35
N ASP A 45 3.20 3.71 14.51
CA ASP A 45 2.62 2.70 13.62
C ASP A 45 1.23 3.08 13.10
N ILE A 46 0.92 2.61 11.90
CA ILE A 46 -0.44 2.55 11.34
C ILE A 46 -0.72 1.08 11.03
N ILE A 47 -1.76 0.51 11.63
CA ILE A 47 -2.17 -0.89 11.41
C ILE A 47 -3.52 -0.91 10.71
N GLN A 48 -3.58 -1.53 9.53
CA GLN A 48 -4.81 -1.73 8.76
C GLN A 48 -5.14 -3.21 8.71
N LYS A 49 -6.35 -3.58 9.13
CA LYS A 49 -6.83 -4.97 9.13
C LYS A 49 -8.29 -5.03 8.70
N ALA A 50 -8.57 -5.81 7.67
CA ALA A 50 -9.91 -6.17 7.24
C ALA A 50 -10.12 -7.69 7.39
N ALA A 51 -11.36 -8.11 7.62
CA ALA A 51 -11.70 -9.53 7.69
C ALA A 51 -11.88 -10.18 6.31
N HIS A 52 -12.17 -9.37 5.29
CA HIS A 52 -12.37 -9.82 3.91
C HIS A 52 -11.39 -9.09 3.00
N ASP A 53 -11.69 -7.83 2.66
CA ASP A 53 -11.00 -7.12 1.58
C ASP A 53 -10.50 -5.75 2.03
N ILE A 54 -9.41 -5.32 1.41
CA ILE A 54 -8.94 -3.93 1.39
C ILE A 54 -8.89 -3.53 -0.09
N ASP A 55 -9.69 -2.54 -0.49
CA ASP A 55 -9.70 -1.99 -1.85
C ASP A 55 -9.04 -0.61 -1.83
N ILE A 56 -8.06 -0.41 -2.71
CA ILE A 56 -7.35 0.87 -2.88
C ILE A 56 -7.45 1.27 -4.35
N ASN A 57 -8.20 2.33 -4.62
CA ASN A 57 -8.35 2.90 -5.94
C ASN A 57 -7.92 4.37 -5.95
N ALA A 58 -6.95 4.70 -6.80
CA ALA A 58 -6.48 6.07 -7.00
C ALA A 58 -6.54 6.41 -8.49
N GLY A 59 -7.21 7.51 -8.84
CA GLY A 59 -7.22 8.01 -10.22
C GLY A 59 -5.88 8.62 -10.67
N GLY A 60 -4.97 8.87 -9.73
CA GLY A 60 -3.60 9.34 -9.96
C GLY A 60 -2.58 8.31 -9.49
N ASN A 61 -1.58 8.77 -8.74
CA ASN A 61 -0.46 7.93 -8.33
C ASN A 61 -0.66 7.33 -6.93
N ILE A 62 -0.16 6.11 -6.73
CA ILE A 62 0.14 5.56 -5.40
C ILE A 62 1.66 5.59 -5.23
N ASN A 63 2.14 6.29 -4.21
CA ASN A 63 3.56 6.36 -3.87
C ASN A 63 3.78 5.69 -2.52
N GLU A 64 4.66 4.70 -2.48
CA GLU A 64 5.04 3.98 -1.27
C GLU A 64 6.56 4.08 -1.10
N ALA A 65 7.00 4.54 0.08
CA ALA A 65 8.40 4.60 0.45
C ALA A 65 8.56 4.02 1.85
N ALA A 66 9.49 3.08 1.98
CA ALA A 66 9.77 2.40 3.23
C ALA A 66 11.22 1.89 3.21
N ASP A 67 11.82 1.70 4.39
CA ASP A 67 13.11 1.02 4.50
C ASP A 67 13.00 -0.45 4.04
N ASN A 68 11.86 -1.09 4.33
CA ASN A 68 11.56 -2.46 3.93
C ASN A 68 10.09 -2.61 3.53
N LYS A 69 9.81 -3.36 2.46
CA LYS A 69 8.46 -3.79 2.07
C LYS A 69 8.39 -5.31 1.99
N SER A 70 7.42 -5.92 2.66
CA SER A 70 7.15 -7.36 2.62
C SER A 70 5.71 -7.61 2.21
N GLU A 71 5.51 -8.45 1.20
CA GLU A 71 4.20 -8.83 0.68
C GLU A 71 4.08 -10.36 0.76
N ASN A 72 3.15 -10.85 1.58
CA ASN A 72 2.90 -12.28 1.75
C ASN A 72 1.49 -12.60 1.22
N ILE A 73 1.40 -13.34 0.13
CA ILE A 73 0.15 -13.68 -0.55
C ILE A 73 0.00 -15.20 -0.61
N GLU A 74 -1.11 -15.73 -0.10
CA GLU A 74 -1.32 -17.20 -0.02
C GLU A 74 -1.69 -17.84 -1.36
N LYS A 75 -2.39 -17.11 -2.23
CA LYS A 75 -2.98 -17.67 -3.45
C LYS A 75 -2.40 -17.08 -4.72
N THR A 76 -2.74 -15.83 -5.01
CA THR A 76 -2.44 -15.25 -6.32
C THR A 76 -2.15 -13.76 -6.18
N ILE A 77 -1.07 -13.33 -6.82
CA ILE A 77 -0.79 -11.94 -7.11
C ILE A 77 -0.96 -11.71 -8.61
N THR A 78 -1.60 -10.62 -8.99
CA THR A 78 -1.73 -10.21 -10.40
C THR A 78 -1.33 -8.74 -10.50
N ARG A 79 -0.42 -8.45 -11.43
CA ARG A 79 0.04 -7.08 -11.70
C ARG A 79 -0.10 -6.83 -13.19
N SER A 80 -0.91 -5.83 -13.54
CA SER A 80 -1.10 -5.39 -14.92
C SER A 80 -0.72 -3.92 -14.99
N SER A 81 0.19 -3.59 -15.90
CA SER A 81 0.59 -2.22 -16.15
C SER A 81 0.99 -2.07 -17.62
N HIS A 82 1.01 -0.82 -18.10
CA HIS A 82 1.54 -0.53 -19.42
C HIS A 82 3.08 -0.67 -19.45
N GLU A 83 3.73 -0.22 -18.38
CA GLU A 83 5.17 -0.34 -18.15
C GLU A 83 5.40 -0.83 -16.70
N SER A 84 6.41 -1.68 -16.49
CA SER A 84 6.84 -2.13 -15.16
C SER A 84 8.36 -2.20 -15.14
N THR A 85 8.96 -1.43 -14.25
CA THR A 85 10.41 -1.32 -14.12
C THR A 85 10.81 -1.58 -12.68
N HIS A 86 11.74 -2.51 -12.47
CA HIS A 86 12.26 -2.86 -11.16
C HIS A 86 13.77 -2.61 -11.12
N TYR A 87 14.21 -1.82 -10.13
CA TYR A 87 15.62 -1.57 -9.87
C TYR A 87 15.99 -2.20 -8.54
N ALA A 88 16.96 -3.11 -8.54
CA ALA A 88 17.47 -3.74 -7.33
C ALA A 88 18.91 -4.18 -7.55
N GLU A 89 19.70 -4.19 -6.49
CA GLU A 89 21.05 -4.79 -6.52
C GLU A 89 20.98 -6.31 -6.71
N LYS A 90 19.95 -6.95 -6.15
CA LYS A 90 19.69 -8.38 -6.30
C LYS A 90 18.20 -8.64 -6.44
N VAL A 91 17.83 -9.47 -7.42
CA VAL A 91 16.48 -10.01 -7.59
C VAL A 91 16.56 -11.53 -7.47
N THR A 92 15.58 -12.15 -6.82
CA THR A 92 15.48 -13.61 -6.70
C THR A 92 14.03 -14.00 -6.89
N ILE A 93 13.77 -14.86 -7.88
CA ILE A 93 12.44 -15.37 -8.23
C ILE A 93 12.52 -16.88 -8.19
N LEU A 94 11.63 -17.53 -7.44
CA LEU A 94 11.57 -18.98 -7.32
C LEU A 94 10.14 -19.44 -7.59
N SER A 95 10.02 -20.51 -8.36
CA SER A 95 8.86 -21.40 -8.32
C SER A 95 9.31 -22.71 -7.67
N THR A 96 8.59 -23.16 -6.66
CA THR A 96 9.00 -24.29 -5.80
C THR A 96 8.28 -25.60 -6.09
N ASP A 97 7.21 -25.56 -6.88
CA ASP A 97 6.37 -26.72 -7.17
C ASP A 97 6.21 -26.89 -8.69
N GLU A 98 5.76 -25.83 -9.35
CA GLU A 98 5.45 -25.83 -10.78
C GLU A 98 6.43 -25.00 -11.62
N ASN A 99 6.18 -24.91 -12.92
CA ASN A 99 7.05 -24.18 -13.86
C ASN A 99 6.96 -22.65 -13.71
N MET A 100 8.04 -21.95 -14.07
CA MET A 100 8.01 -20.50 -14.34
C MET A 100 7.76 -20.26 -15.84
N LEU A 101 6.82 -19.37 -16.16
CA LEU A 101 6.58 -18.90 -17.53
C LEU A 101 7.02 -17.43 -17.65
N LEU A 102 7.94 -17.16 -18.58
CA LEU A 102 8.35 -15.82 -18.96
C LEU A 102 8.07 -15.65 -20.47
N GLU A 103 7.06 -14.86 -20.81
CA GLU A 103 6.56 -14.74 -22.18
C GLU A 103 6.48 -13.27 -22.63
N SER A 104 6.82 -13.02 -23.89
CA SER A 104 6.51 -11.78 -24.61
C SER A 104 5.63 -12.13 -25.81
N SER A 105 4.34 -11.75 -25.77
CA SER A 105 3.37 -12.23 -26.76
C SER A 105 3.54 -11.62 -28.17
N GLN A 106 4.31 -10.54 -28.32
CA GLN A 106 4.45 -9.80 -29.58
C GLN A 106 5.90 -9.44 -29.95
N LYS A 107 6.81 -9.48 -28.98
CA LYS A 107 8.20 -9.01 -29.15
C LYS A 107 9.15 -10.03 -28.54
N THR A 108 10.27 -9.56 -28.00
CA THR A 108 11.35 -10.35 -27.44
C THR A 108 11.28 -10.42 -25.93
N VAL A 109 11.90 -11.46 -25.37
CA VAL A 109 12.39 -11.49 -23.99
C VAL A 109 13.91 -11.37 -24.08
N GLU A 110 14.50 -10.40 -23.40
CA GLU A 110 15.93 -10.15 -23.41
C GLU A 110 16.53 -10.39 -22.03
N ILE A 111 17.52 -11.28 -21.94
CA ILE A 111 18.27 -11.56 -20.71
C ILE A 111 19.73 -11.25 -21.00
N ASN A 112 20.21 -10.14 -20.47
CA ASN A 112 21.57 -9.67 -20.68
C ASN A 112 22.36 -9.75 -19.37
N SER A 113 23.58 -10.24 -19.45
CA SER A 113 24.52 -10.29 -18.33
C SER A 113 25.91 -9.96 -18.84
N ALA A 114 26.67 -9.17 -18.07
CA ALA A 114 28.09 -8.94 -18.34
C ALA A 114 28.93 -10.20 -18.05
N GLU A 115 28.40 -11.10 -17.23
CA GLU A 115 28.98 -12.40 -16.91
C GLU A 115 28.18 -13.54 -17.57
N GLN A 116 28.69 -14.77 -17.53
CA GLN A 116 28.02 -15.91 -18.13
C GLN A 116 26.70 -16.22 -17.42
N SER A 117 25.59 -16.16 -18.17
CA SER A 117 24.29 -16.66 -17.72
C SER A 117 24.26 -18.19 -17.76
N ASN A 118 23.60 -18.79 -16.78
CA ASN A 118 23.44 -20.23 -16.69
C ASN A 118 21.97 -20.64 -16.93
N PHE A 119 21.74 -21.49 -17.94
CA PHE A 119 20.43 -22.03 -18.31
C PHE A 119 20.57 -23.55 -18.52
N PHE A 120 20.56 -24.33 -17.44
CA PHE A 120 20.59 -25.80 -17.49
C PHE A 120 19.30 -26.39 -16.95
#